data_AF-A0A354YUR7-F1
#
_entry.id   AF-A0A354YUR7-F1
#
_cell.length_a   1.000
_cell.length_b   1.000
_cell.length_c   1.000
_cell.angle_alpha   90.00
_cell.angle_beta   90.00
_cell.angle_gamma   90.00
#
_symmetry.space_group_name_H-M   'P 1'
#
loop_
_entity.id
_entity.type
_entity.pdbx_description
1 polymer ?
#
loop_
_entity_poly.entity_id
_entity_poly.type
_entity_poly.pdbx_seq_one_letter_code
_entity_poly.pdbx_strand_id
1 'polypeptide(L)'
;MFLDKIQEVTQWETYVNSLSVASLPSQAFYQHLGYRIREDAFIQLSDNERLDYFYMEKALNGSLSYDNETVPLSREQIVIREAQPSDAPAMARINVATWRDSYKKFLPRQLMAELSCSQKQSEIEDFFASWEENQAVALVVENKSGEMMAFIMAGKNHRQDLAYMGEIYNLHVAPAFQSQGIGCCLVYKVSQVFRQ
;
A
#
# COMPACT_ATOMS: atom_id res chain seq x y z
N MET A 1 7.93 18.06 -13.68
CA MET A 1 7.87 18.90 -12.47
C MET A 1 6.70 18.55 -11.54
N PHE A 2 5.86 17.54 -11.83
CA PHE A 2 4.57 17.36 -11.12
C PHE A 2 4.21 15.92 -10.75
N LEU A 3 5.15 14.98 -10.89
CA LEU A 3 5.03 13.63 -10.32
C LEU A 3 5.60 13.57 -8.88
N ASP A 4 6.10 14.69 -8.35
CA ASP A 4 6.69 14.85 -7.01
C ASP A 4 5.67 14.77 -5.86
N LYS A 5 4.44 14.28 -6.10
CA LYS A 5 3.31 14.51 -5.18
C LYS A 5 2.48 13.30 -4.80
N ILE A 6 3.01 12.08 -4.97
CA ILE A 6 2.47 10.89 -4.31
C ILE A 6 3.50 10.36 -3.35
N GLN A 7 3.10 10.28 -2.10
CA GLN A 7 3.85 9.58 -1.10
C GLN A 7 3.29 8.17 -0.93
N GLU A 8 4.15 7.17 -1.11
CA GLU A 8 3.88 5.82 -0.62
C GLU A 8 4.28 5.80 0.86
N VAL A 9 3.29 5.93 1.75
CA VAL A 9 3.50 5.69 3.18
C VAL A 9 3.31 4.20 3.39
N THR A 10 4.39 3.43 3.39
CA THR A 10 4.36 2.12 4.04
C THR A 10 4.39 2.36 5.55
N GLN A 11 3.20 2.38 6.16
CA GLN A 11 3.08 2.35 7.62
C GLN A 11 3.37 0.90 8.06
N TRP A 12 4.52 0.72 8.72
CA TRP A 12 4.97 -0.57 9.22
C TRP A 12 4.48 -0.77 10.66
N GLU A 13 3.34 -1.45 10.83
CA GLU A 13 2.95 -1.98 12.14
C GLU A 13 3.46 -3.42 12.25
N THR A 14 4.63 -3.60 12.84
CA THR A 14 5.13 -4.92 13.21
C THR A 14 5.68 -4.88 14.61
N TYR A 15 4.99 -5.51 15.55
CA TYR A 15 5.53 -5.93 16.85
C TYR A 15 6.86 -6.68 16.63
N VAL A 16 7.89 -6.55 17.46
CA VAL A 16 8.79 -7.65 17.92
C VAL A 16 9.69 -7.09 19.04
N ASN A 17 9.88 -7.90 20.07
CA ASN A 17 10.74 -7.68 21.23
C ASN A 17 12.26 -7.82 20.88
N SER A 18 13.08 -6.98 21.52
CA SER A 18 14.56 -6.91 21.52
C SER A 18 15.29 -6.94 20.16
N LEU A 19 15.91 -5.79 19.84
CA LEU A 19 16.86 -5.55 18.74
C LEU A 19 16.26 -5.60 17.33
N SER A 20 15.89 -4.41 16.86
CA SER A 20 15.49 -4.02 15.51
C SER A 20 16.54 -4.42 14.45
N VAL A 21 16.36 -5.61 13.87
CA VAL A 21 17.12 -6.07 12.69
C VAL A 21 16.23 -6.20 11.45
N ALA A 22 14.91 -6.10 11.60
CA ALA A 22 13.95 -6.27 10.51
C ALA A 22 13.74 -4.99 9.68
N SER A 23 13.99 -3.81 10.24
CA SER A 23 13.84 -2.52 9.56
C SER A 23 15.05 -2.16 8.67
N LEU A 24 16.25 -2.69 8.96
CA LEU A 24 17.46 -2.40 8.17
C LEU A 24 17.44 -3.05 6.77
N PRO A 25 17.00 -4.32 6.59
CA PRO A 25 16.85 -4.92 5.26
C PRO A 25 15.82 -4.19 4.39
N SER A 26 14.69 -3.76 4.97
CA SER A 26 13.69 -2.98 4.25
C SER A 26 14.21 -1.58 3.92
N GLN A 27 14.88 -0.91 4.85
CA GLN A 27 15.55 0.38 4.61
C GLN A 27 16.55 0.30 3.44
N ALA A 28 17.44 -0.69 3.44
CA ALA A 28 18.42 -0.89 2.37
C ALA A 28 17.74 -1.21 1.02
N PHE A 29 16.67 -2.00 1.04
CA PHE A 29 15.86 -2.30 -0.13
C PHE A 29 15.23 -1.03 -0.73
N TYR A 30 14.55 -0.23 0.07
CA TYR A 30 13.91 1.00 -0.40
C TYR A 30 14.94 2.05 -0.83
N GLN A 31 16.09 2.14 -0.15
CA GLN A 31 17.21 2.97 -0.61
C GLN A 31 17.73 2.54 -1.99
N HIS A 32 17.85 1.23 -2.23
CA HIS A 32 18.23 0.70 -3.55
C HIS A 32 17.20 1.04 -4.63
N LEU A 33 15.91 1.09 -4.26
CA LEU A 33 14.84 1.54 -5.14
C LEU A 33 14.81 3.06 -5.35
N GLY A 34 15.76 3.82 -4.77
CA GLY A 34 15.87 5.27 -4.90
C GLY A 34 15.00 6.05 -3.92
N TYR A 35 14.46 5.42 -2.88
CA TYR A 35 13.82 6.13 -1.78
C TYR A 35 14.87 6.73 -0.85
N ARG A 36 14.57 7.90 -0.28
CA ARG A 36 15.39 8.60 0.70
C ARG A 36 14.66 8.60 2.04
N ILE A 37 15.40 8.38 3.11
CA ILE A 37 14.86 8.48 4.48
C ILE A 37 14.63 9.95 4.78
N ARG A 38 13.44 10.29 5.25
CA ARG A 38 13.12 11.64 5.75
C ARG A 38 13.09 11.68 7.26
N GLU A 39 12.59 10.63 7.88
CA GLU A 39 12.46 10.55 9.33
C GLU A 39 12.83 9.14 9.80
N ASP A 40 13.55 9.10 10.91
CA ASP A 40 13.88 7.91 11.68
C ASP A 40 13.30 8.13 13.08
N ALA A 41 12.35 7.28 13.45
CA ALA A 41 11.57 7.44 14.67
C ALA A 41 11.25 6.07 15.27
N PHE A 42 10.76 6.10 16.51
CA PHE A 42 10.34 4.88 17.20
C PHE A 42 9.06 5.11 18.00
N ILE A 43 8.30 4.03 18.19
CA ILE A 43 7.15 3.98 19.11
C ILE A 43 7.59 3.16 20.32
N GLN A 44 7.49 3.72 21.52
CA GLN A 44 7.72 2.98 22.77
C GLN A 44 6.49 2.11 23.05
N LEU A 45 6.68 0.78 23.11
CA LEU A 45 5.60 -0.17 23.34
C LEU A 45 5.55 -0.64 24.80
N SER A 46 6.72 -0.81 25.44
CA SER A 46 6.88 -1.14 26.86
C SER A 46 8.27 -0.70 27.34
N ASP A 47 8.61 -0.84 28.62
CA ASP A 47 9.90 -0.38 29.18
C ASP A 47 11.14 -0.91 28.44
N ASN A 48 11.04 -2.09 27.81
CA ASN A 48 12.13 -2.73 27.07
C ASN A 48 11.83 -2.97 25.58
N GLU A 49 10.69 -2.51 25.07
CA GLU A 49 10.28 -2.71 23.67
C GLU A 49 10.00 -1.40 22.97
N ARG A 50 10.60 -1.24 21.79
CA ARG A 50 10.30 -0.16 20.86
C ARG A 50 10.19 -0.68 19.44
N LEU A 51 9.33 -0.05 18.65
CA LEU A 51 9.20 -0.27 17.22
C LEU A 51 9.89 0.87 16.48
N ASP A 52 11.06 0.60 15.90
CA ASP A 52 11.73 1.55 15.01
C ASP A 52 11.03 1.55 13.63
N TYR A 53 10.70 2.73 13.11
CA TYR A 53 10.09 2.91 11.80
C TYR A 53 10.77 4.02 11.02
N PHE A 54 10.87 3.83 9.70
CA PHE A 54 11.42 4.82 8.78
C PHE A 54 10.32 5.39 7.91
N TYR A 55 10.25 6.70 7.85
CA TYR A 55 9.52 7.37 6.79
C TYR A 55 10.47 7.57 5.61
N MET A 56 10.06 7.09 4.45
CA MET A 56 10.85 7.18 3.23
C MET A 56 10.05 7.87 2.12
N GLU A 57 10.74 8.61 1.26
CA GLU A 57 10.14 9.29 0.12
C GLU A 57 10.89 8.95 -1.17
N LYS A 58 10.19 8.97 -2.30
CA LYS A 58 10.81 8.89 -3.62
C LYS A 58 10.13 9.87 -4.56
N ALA A 59 10.91 10.73 -5.20
CA ALA A 59 10.43 11.53 -6.30
C ALA A 59 10.09 10.60 -7.48
N LEU A 60 8.83 10.60 -7.92
CA LEU A 60 8.46 9.87 -9.12
C LEU A 60 8.90 10.73 -10.32
N ASN A 61 9.86 10.26 -11.10
CA ASN A 61 10.32 10.99 -12.27
C ASN A 61 9.25 10.96 -13.36
N GLY A 62 9.00 12.12 -14.00
CA GLY A 62 8.01 12.40 -15.05
C GLY A 62 7.89 11.37 -16.20
N SER A 63 8.84 10.45 -16.32
CA SER A 63 8.96 9.44 -17.35
C SER A 63 8.29 8.11 -16.99
N LEU A 64 7.23 8.12 -16.18
CA LEU A 64 6.21 7.08 -16.32
C LEU A 64 5.40 7.37 -17.59
N SER A 65 6.08 7.44 -18.75
CA SER A 65 5.43 7.15 -20.01
C SER A 65 5.25 5.65 -20.01
N TYR A 66 4.00 5.22 -19.90
CA TYR A 66 3.65 3.95 -20.49
C TYR A 66 3.79 4.15 -22.00
N ASP A 67 4.99 3.97 -22.53
CA ASP A 67 5.15 3.68 -23.94
C ASP A 67 4.22 2.48 -24.19
N ASN A 68 3.29 2.64 -25.15
CA ASN A 68 2.14 1.76 -25.36
C ASN A 68 2.51 0.33 -25.81
N GLU A 69 3.71 -0.15 -25.52
CA GLU A 69 4.22 -1.40 -26.03
C GLU A 69 4.68 -2.28 -24.86
N THR A 70 3.77 -3.19 -24.47
CA THR A 70 3.97 -4.38 -23.62
C THR A 70 4.09 -4.22 -22.10
N VAL A 71 2.93 -4.16 -21.44
CA VAL A 71 2.68 -5.07 -20.29
C VAL A 71 1.84 -6.23 -20.83
N PRO A 72 2.32 -7.49 -20.84
CA PRO A 72 1.48 -8.63 -21.19
C PRO A 72 0.65 -9.06 -19.96
N LEU A 73 -0.17 -8.14 -19.47
CA LEU A 73 -1.53 -8.51 -19.13
C LEU A 73 -2.30 -7.90 -20.28
N SER A 74 -2.79 -8.73 -21.21
CA SER A 74 -3.73 -8.25 -22.23
C SER A 74 -4.74 -7.39 -21.47
N ARG A 75 -4.77 -6.07 -21.70
CA ARG A 75 -5.70 -5.15 -21.02
C ARG A 75 -7.15 -5.64 -21.15
N GLU A 76 -7.38 -6.49 -22.13
CA GLU A 76 -8.55 -7.31 -22.37
C GLU A 76 -8.93 -8.29 -21.25
N GLN A 77 -8.09 -8.59 -20.25
CA GLN A 77 -8.33 -9.62 -19.22
C GLN A 77 -8.61 -9.11 -17.80
N ILE A 78 -8.42 -7.81 -17.55
CA ILE A 78 -8.65 -7.22 -16.23
C ILE A 78 -9.54 -5.98 -16.32
N VAL A 79 -10.39 -5.79 -15.32
CA VAL A 79 -11.30 -4.65 -15.18
C VAL A 79 -10.88 -3.85 -13.96
N ILE A 80 -10.74 -2.53 -14.11
CA ILE A 80 -10.48 -1.61 -13.00
C ILE A 80 -11.77 -0.83 -12.77
N ARG A 81 -12.26 -0.84 -11.52
CA ARG A 81 -13.46 -0.11 -11.12
C ARG A 81 -13.26 0.53 -9.74
N GLU A 82 -14.13 1.48 -9.42
CA GLU A 82 -14.22 1.99 -8.06
C GLU A 82 -14.63 0.87 -7.10
N ALA A 83 -13.99 0.87 -5.93
CA ALA A 83 -14.34 -0.01 -4.84
C ALA A 83 -15.65 0.46 -4.20
N GLN A 84 -16.45 -0.48 -3.72
CA GLN A 84 -17.69 -0.25 -2.99
C GLN A 84 -17.56 -0.78 -1.56
N PRO A 85 -18.35 -0.30 -0.59
CA PRO A 85 -18.30 -0.82 0.78
C PRO A 85 -18.46 -2.35 0.87
N SER A 86 -19.25 -2.94 -0.03
CA SER A 86 -19.41 -4.40 -0.12
C SER A 86 -18.14 -5.17 -0.53
N ASP A 87 -17.12 -4.48 -1.04
CA ASP A 87 -15.81 -5.06 -1.40
C ASP A 87 -14.90 -5.25 -0.18
N ALA A 88 -15.20 -4.62 0.95
CA ALA A 88 -14.36 -4.64 2.15
C ALA A 88 -13.94 -6.06 2.60
N PRO A 89 -14.83 -7.08 2.62
CA PRO A 89 -14.41 -8.44 2.97
C PRO A 89 -13.38 -9.03 2.00
N ALA A 90 -13.47 -8.73 0.71
CA ALA A 90 -12.54 -9.22 -0.31
C ALA A 90 -11.19 -8.50 -0.22
N MET A 91 -11.22 -7.18 -0.06
CA MET A 91 -10.03 -6.35 0.14
C MET A 91 -9.26 -6.78 1.40
N ALA A 92 -9.96 -7.03 2.52
CA ALA A 92 -9.36 -7.51 3.76
C ALA A 92 -8.63 -8.85 3.58
N ARG A 93 -9.24 -9.81 2.85
CA ARG A 93 -8.59 -11.10 2.53
C ARG A 93 -7.33 -10.91 1.71
N ILE A 94 -7.37 -10.05 0.69
CA ILE A 94 -6.19 -9.76 -0.15
C ILE A 94 -5.09 -9.11 0.67
N ASN A 95 -5.40 -8.15 1.54
CA ASN A 95 -4.43 -7.52 2.43
C ASN A 95 -3.75 -8.56 3.33
N VAL A 96 -4.52 -9.35 4.08
CA VAL A 96 -3.98 -10.37 4.99
C VAL A 96 -3.16 -11.42 4.24
N ALA A 97 -3.63 -11.88 3.08
CA ALA A 97 -2.89 -12.83 2.25
C ALA A 97 -1.57 -12.25 1.74
N THR A 98 -1.58 -10.99 1.29
CA THR A 98 -0.38 -10.28 0.80
C THR A 98 0.62 -10.07 1.93
N TRP A 99 0.17 -9.66 3.11
CA TRP A 99 1.01 -9.49 4.30
C TRP A 99 1.64 -10.82 4.74
N ARG A 100 0.85 -11.89 4.81
CA ARG A 100 1.37 -13.23 5.10
C ARG A 100 2.40 -13.67 4.09
N ASP A 101 2.15 -13.49 2.80
CA ASP A 101 3.09 -13.95 1.78
C ASP A 101 4.40 -13.15 1.79
N SER A 102 4.30 -11.83 1.91
CA SER A 102 5.44 -10.90 1.88
C SER A 102 6.34 -11.04 3.11
N TYR A 103 5.74 -11.28 4.29
CA TYR A 103 6.45 -11.19 5.56
C TYR A 103 6.60 -12.51 6.32
N LYS A 104 6.06 -13.64 5.84
CA LYS A 104 6.19 -14.97 6.49
C LYS A 104 7.61 -15.39 6.86
N LYS A 105 8.62 -14.90 6.14
CA LYS A 105 10.03 -15.21 6.39
C LYS A 105 10.68 -14.31 7.44
N PHE A 106 10.07 -13.17 7.72
CA PHE A 106 10.66 -12.09 8.53
C PHE A 106 9.93 -11.88 9.85
N LEU A 107 8.62 -12.18 9.91
CA LEU A 107 7.81 -11.97 11.10
C LEU A 107 7.63 -13.24 11.93
N PRO A 108 7.67 -13.12 13.27
CA PRO A 108 7.27 -14.20 14.17
C PRO A 108 5.89 -14.75 13.85
N ARG A 109 5.71 -16.07 14.03
CA ARG A 109 4.43 -16.74 13.77
C ARG A 109 3.27 -16.20 14.61
N GLN A 110 3.55 -15.71 15.81
CA GLN A 110 2.56 -15.11 16.70
C GLN A 110 1.90 -13.89 16.06
N LEU A 111 2.69 -13.00 15.45
CA LEU A 111 2.18 -11.81 14.77
C LEU A 111 1.45 -12.13 13.47
N MET A 112 1.92 -13.15 12.75
CA MET A 112 1.20 -13.67 11.58
C MET A 112 -0.19 -14.23 11.95
N ALA A 113 -0.33 -14.75 13.18
CA ALA A 113 -1.59 -15.29 13.70
C ALA A 113 -2.56 -14.19 14.17
N GLU A 114 -2.04 -13.03 14.54
CA GLU A 114 -2.83 -11.85 14.94
C GLU A 114 -3.43 -11.11 13.73
N LEU A 115 -2.91 -11.32 12.51
CA LEU A 115 -3.52 -10.76 11.29
C LEU A 115 -4.96 -11.29 11.10
N SER A 116 -5.92 -10.41 11.37
CA SER A 116 -7.33 -10.72 11.32
C SER A 116 -8.01 -10.10 10.10
N CYS A 117 -8.67 -10.93 9.30
CA CYS A 117 -9.50 -10.43 8.20
C CYS A 117 -10.67 -9.59 8.71
N SER A 118 -11.24 -9.90 9.89
CA SER A 118 -12.38 -9.14 10.42
C SER A 118 -11.97 -7.75 10.90
N GLN A 119 -10.81 -7.65 11.57
CA GLN A 119 -10.26 -6.36 11.97
C GLN A 119 -9.95 -5.51 10.74
N LYS A 120 -9.27 -6.11 9.74
CA LYS A 120 -8.93 -5.37 8.52
C LYS A 120 -10.18 -4.98 7.72
N GLN A 121 -11.21 -5.81 7.71
CA GLN A 121 -12.49 -5.47 7.09
C GLN A 121 -13.11 -4.25 7.78
N SER A 122 -13.14 -4.22 9.12
CA SER A 122 -13.65 -3.06 9.87
C SER A 122 -12.91 -1.78 9.52
N GLU A 123 -11.58 -1.80 9.45
CA GLU A 123 -10.77 -0.63 9.05
C GLU A 123 -11.12 -0.14 7.63
N ILE A 124 -11.38 -1.06 6.71
CA ILE A 124 -11.75 -0.72 5.34
C ILE A 124 -13.18 -0.14 5.32
N GLU A 125 -14.10 -0.68 6.11
CA GLU A 125 -15.45 -0.13 6.27
C GLU A 125 -15.42 1.29 6.87
N ASP A 126 -14.57 1.55 7.86
CA ASP A 126 -14.35 2.88 8.45
C ASP A 126 -13.76 3.87 7.42
N PHE A 127 -12.87 3.39 6.55
CA PHE A 127 -12.37 4.18 5.41
C PHE A 127 -13.50 4.58 4.45
N PHE A 128 -14.43 3.67 4.14
CA PHE A 128 -15.62 4.00 3.35
C PHE A 128 -16.57 4.96 4.09
N ALA A 129 -16.68 4.85 5.41
CA ALA A 129 -17.53 5.75 6.20
C ALA A 129 -17.01 7.20 6.25
N SER A 130 -15.69 7.39 6.11
CA SER A 130 -15.00 8.70 6.14
C SER A 130 -14.63 9.22 4.74
N TRP A 131 -15.26 8.69 3.70
CA TRP A 131 -14.84 8.88 2.31
C TRP A 131 -14.77 10.34 1.85
N GLU A 132 -15.80 11.14 2.15
CA GLU A 132 -15.86 12.55 1.74
C GLU A 132 -14.82 13.42 2.47
N GLU A 133 -14.70 13.23 3.78
CA GLU A 133 -13.75 13.98 4.63
C GLU A 133 -12.30 13.75 4.19
N ASN A 134 -11.98 12.52 3.81
CA ASN A 134 -10.64 12.10 3.42
C ASN A 134 -10.34 12.28 1.93
N GLN A 135 -11.25 12.85 1.14
CA GLN A 135 -11.13 12.89 -0.33
C GLN A 135 -10.71 11.51 -0.88
N ALA A 136 -11.35 10.47 -0.35
CA ALA A 136 -10.91 9.10 -0.49
C ALA A 136 -11.08 8.60 -1.93
N VAL A 137 -10.16 7.73 -2.32
CA VAL A 137 -10.14 7.04 -3.61
C VAL A 137 -9.84 5.58 -3.31
N ALA A 138 -10.73 4.68 -3.69
CA ALA A 138 -10.41 3.26 -3.73
C ALA A 138 -10.78 2.63 -5.07
N LEU A 139 -9.83 1.86 -5.60
CA LEU A 139 -10.00 1.11 -6.85
C LEU A 139 -9.70 -0.35 -6.60
N VAL A 140 -10.44 -1.22 -7.28
CA VAL A 140 -10.18 -2.66 -7.31
C VAL A 140 -9.87 -3.10 -8.74
N VAL A 141 -9.12 -4.19 -8.85
CA VAL A 141 -8.84 -4.88 -10.12
C VAL A 141 -9.47 -6.25 -10.05
N GLU A 142 -10.27 -6.60 -11.04
CA GLU A 142 -10.90 -7.91 -11.18
C GLU A 142 -10.45 -8.57 -12.49
N ASN A 143 -10.41 -9.90 -12.52
CA ASN A 143 -10.31 -10.64 -13.78
C ASN A 143 -11.69 -10.77 -14.46
N LYS A 144 -11.74 -11.33 -15.68
CA LYS A 144 -13.00 -11.54 -16.41
C LYS A 144 -14.05 -12.38 -15.66
N SER A 145 -13.62 -13.24 -14.74
CA SER A 145 -14.52 -14.05 -13.91
C SER A 145 -15.08 -13.29 -12.70
N GLY A 146 -14.68 -12.03 -12.49
CA GLY A 146 -15.09 -11.23 -11.32
C GLY A 146 -14.29 -11.55 -10.05
N GLU A 147 -13.18 -12.26 -10.16
CA GLU A 147 -12.29 -12.47 -9.02
C GLU A 147 -11.43 -11.22 -8.80
N MET A 148 -11.49 -10.66 -7.60
CA MET A 148 -10.67 -9.52 -7.20
C MET A 148 -9.20 -9.92 -7.05
N MET A 149 -8.34 -9.27 -7.83
CA MET A 149 -6.91 -9.53 -7.92
C MET A 149 -6.09 -8.56 -7.08
N ALA A 150 -6.54 -7.31 -6.96
CA ALA A 150 -5.83 -6.24 -6.27
C ALA A 150 -6.74 -5.10 -5.86
N PHE A 151 -6.28 -4.27 -4.94
CA PHE A 151 -6.91 -3.01 -4.61
C PHE A 151 -5.89 -1.95 -4.21
N ILE A 152 -6.31 -0.69 -4.30
CA ILE A 152 -5.59 0.48 -3.80
C ILE A 152 -6.57 1.36 -3.04
N MET A 153 -6.15 1.89 -1.89
CA MET A 153 -6.86 2.94 -1.15
C MET A 153 -5.91 4.12 -0.99
N ALA A 154 -6.41 5.30 -1.29
CA ALA A 154 -5.67 6.55 -1.22
C ALA A 154 -6.60 7.68 -0.79
N GLY A 155 -6.05 8.81 -0.38
CA GLY A 155 -6.84 10.00 -0.09
C GLY A 155 -5.96 11.19 0.23
N LYS A 156 -6.56 12.18 0.88
CA LYS A 156 -5.91 13.37 1.41
C LYS A 156 -4.72 12.99 2.28
N ASN A 157 -3.58 13.64 2.05
CA ASN A 157 -2.42 13.43 2.90
C ASN A 157 -2.75 13.82 4.36
N HIS A 158 -2.52 12.91 5.31
CA HIS A 158 -2.82 13.15 6.72
C HIS A 158 -1.82 14.08 7.42
N ARG A 159 -0.65 14.29 6.81
CA ARG A 159 0.41 15.13 7.33
C ARG A 159 0.32 16.54 6.73
N GLN A 160 0.13 17.53 7.59
CA GLN A 160 -0.06 18.94 7.22
C GLN A 160 1.21 19.62 6.69
N ASP A 161 2.38 18.98 6.82
CA ASP A 161 3.71 19.57 6.61
C ASP A 161 4.35 19.22 5.25
N LEU A 162 3.65 18.52 4.35
CA LEU A 162 4.26 18.02 3.12
C LEU A 162 3.59 18.54 1.85
N ALA A 163 4.41 18.76 0.83
CA ALA A 163 4.00 19.26 -0.48
C ALA A 163 3.15 18.28 -1.32
N TYR A 164 2.80 17.10 -0.78
CA TYR A 164 2.09 16.02 -1.47
C TYR A 164 0.57 16.28 -1.47
N MET A 165 -0.10 16.02 -2.60
CA MET A 165 -1.55 16.26 -2.74
C MET A 165 -2.40 15.09 -2.23
N GLY A 166 -1.80 13.90 -2.12
CA GLY A 166 -2.47 12.71 -1.64
C GLY A 166 -1.47 11.67 -1.14
N GLU A 167 -2.02 10.63 -0.53
CA GLU A 167 -1.31 9.54 0.12
C GLU A 167 -1.97 8.21 -0.28
N ILE A 168 -1.16 7.20 -0.57
CA ILE A 168 -1.65 5.83 -0.74
C ILE A 168 -1.60 5.17 0.63
N TYR A 169 -2.78 4.85 1.19
CA TYR A 169 -2.91 4.19 2.48
C TYR A 169 -2.66 2.69 2.38
N ASN A 170 -3.17 2.07 1.31
CA ASN A 170 -3.07 0.62 1.10
C ASN A 170 -2.89 0.34 -0.39
N LEU A 171 -1.97 -0.56 -0.72
CA LEU A 171 -1.80 -1.12 -2.07
C LEU A 171 -1.46 -2.59 -1.94
N HIS A 172 -2.37 -3.46 -2.37
CA HIS A 172 -2.16 -4.90 -2.30
C HIS A 172 -2.58 -5.60 -3.59
N VAL A 173 -1.71 -6.49 -4.05
CA VAL A 173 -1.96 -7.42 -5.15
C VAL A 173 -1.90 -8.82 -4.56
N ALA A 174 -2.95 -9.60 -4.74
CA ALA A 174 -3.01 -10.95 -4.19
C ALA A 174 -1.82 -11.79 -4.69
N PRO A 175 -1.24 -12.67 -3.86
CA PRO A 175 0.04 -13.35 -4.19
C PRO A 175 0.08 -14.02 -5.56
N ALA A 176 -1.02 -14.63 -6.00
CA ALA A 176 -1.13 -15.30 -7.31
C ALA A 176 -1.00 -14.35 -8.51
N PHE A 177 -1.19 -13.04 -8.31
CA PHE A 177 -1.25 -12.02 -9.36
C PHE A 177 -0.09 -10.99 -9.28
N GLN A 178 0.87 -11.20 -8.38
CA GLN A 178 2.02 -10.31 -8.21
C GLN A 178 2.99 -10.40 -9.39
N SER A 179 3.88 -9.39 -9.50
CA SER A 179 4.92 -9.28 -10.56
C SER A 179 4.38 -9.23 -12.00
N GLN A 180 3.12 -8.85 -12.19
CA GLN A 180 2.45 -8.74 -13.49
C GLN A 180 2.11 -7.28 -13.87
N GLY A 181 2.62 -6.28 -13.13
CA GLY A 181 2.39 -4.86 -13.41
C GLY A 181 1.06 -4.29 -12.89
N ILE A 182 0.22 -5.08 -12.21
CA ILE A 182 -1.07 -4.65 -11.66
C ILE A 182 -0.92 -3.49 -10.67
N GLY A 183 0.03 -3.59 -9.74
CA GLY A 183 0.27 -2.53 -8.75
C GLY A 183 0.69 -1.20 -9.41
N CYS A 184 1.56 -1.26 -10.42
CA CYS A 184 1.96 -0.08 -11.19
C CYS A 184 0.75 0.56 -11.90
N CYS A 185 -0.15 -0.25 -12.46
CA CYS A 185 -1.37 0.23 -13.09
C CYS A 185 -2.29 0.97 -12.10
N LEU A 186 -2.47 0.44 -10.89
CA LEU A 186 -3.27 1.07 -9.83
C LEU A 186 -2.68 2.40 -9.38
N VAL A 187 -1.38 2.46 -9.11
CA VAL A 187 -0.68 3.70 -8.74
C VAL A 187 -0.81 4.75 -9.85
N TYR A 188 -0.63 4.35 -11.11
CA TYR A 188 -0.83 5.25 -12.24
C TYR A 188 -2.25 5.80 -12.28
N LYS A 189 -3.28 4.95 -12.10
CA LYS A 189 -4.69 5.38 -12.11
C LYS A 189 -5.00 6.35 -10.98
N VAL A 190 -4.58 6.05 -9.75
CA VAL A 190 -4.75 6.95 -8.60
C VAL A 190 -4.05 8.29 -8.82
N SER A 191 -2.86 8.29 -9.46
CA SER A 191 -2.16 9.53 -9.78
C SER A 191 -2.88 10.47 -10.76
N GLN A 192 -3.83 9.95 -11.54
CA GLN A 192 -4.66 10.79 -12.40
C GLN A 192 -5.81 11.43 -11.63
N VAL A 193 -6.25 10.82 -10.52
CA VAL A 193 -7.33 11.35 -9.67
C VAL A 193 -6.83 12.57 -8.89
N PHE A 194 -5.64 12.49 -8.28
CA PHE A 194 -5.04 13.62 -7.55
C PHE A 194 -4.44 14.73 -8.43
N ARG A 195 -4.52 14.59 -9.76
CA ARG A 195 -4.03 15.61 -10.71
C ARG A 195 -5.07 16.67 -11.07
N GLN A 196 -6.33 16.46 -10.69
CA GLN A 196 -7.46 17.37 -10.94
C GLN A 196 -7.58 18.39 -9.81
#